data_AF-A0A537DAD9-F1
#
_entry.id   AF-A0A537DAD9-F1
#
_cell.length_a   1.000
_cell.length_b   1.000
_cell.length_c   1.000
_cell.angle_alpha   90.00
_cell.angle_beta   90.00
_cell.angle_gamma   90.00
#
_symmetry.space_group_name_H-M   'P 1'
#
loop_
_entity.id
_entity.type
_entity.pdbx_description
1 polymer ?
#
loop_
_entity_poly.entity_id
_entity_poly.type
_entity_poly.pdbx_seq_one_letter_code
_entity_poly.pdbx_strand_id
1 'polypeptide(L)'
;MTKILADDLENDQVSSLVEFMRAVSSGEFARRGKRIEVTDLTRKKVKFLLNKFIHTNHLSGYGVLDTAGAFEIVRIKPETKGTKKHEALKHLRPIWVPIHPPPTAVEPSLVIEWQGQPPRKEFPSKKK
;
A
#
# COMPACT_ATOMS: atom_id res chain seq x y z
N MET A 1 12.07 18.37 -9.13
CA MET A 1 10.89 18.53 -10.00
C MET A 1 10.46 17.17 -10.52
N THR A 2 9.19 16.82 -10.40
CA THR A 2 8.62 15.54 -10.88
C THR A 2 7.68 15.80 -12.05
N LYS A 3 7.76 14.99 -13.10
CA LYS A 3 6.88 15.09 -14.27
C LYS A 3 5.80 14.02 -14.22
N ILE A 4 4.57 14.35 -14.62
CA ILE A 4 3.46 13.42 -14.78
C ILE A 4 3.00 13.52 -16.23
N LEU A 5 2.95 12.39 -16.92
CA LEU A 5 2.43 12.25 -18.28
C LEU A 5 1.06 11.55 -18.17
N ALA A 6 0.03 12.22 -18.66
CA ALA A 6 -1.36 11.76 -18.58
C ALA A 6 -1.98 11.68 -19.97
N ASP A 7 -1.21 11.21 -20.96
CA ASP A 7 -1.62 11.19 -22.37
C ASP A 7 -2.89 10.35 -22.61
N ASP A 8 -3.08 9.30 -21.82
CA ASP A 8 -4.24 8.40 -21.92
C ASP A 8 -5.51 8.90 -21.18
N LEU A 9 -5.39 9.93 -20.34
CA LEU A 9 -6.53 10.56 -19.68
C LEU A 9 -7.21 11.56 -20.60
N GLU A 10 -8.53 11.69 -20.45
CA GLU A 10 -9.30 12.76 -21.09
C GLU A 10 -8.99 14.11 -20.44
N ASN A 11 -9.18 15.20 -21.18
CA ASN A 11 -8.80 16.54 -20.70
C ASN A 11 -9.48 16.93 -19.38
N ASP A 12 -10.74 16.54 -19.19
CA ASP A 12 -11.49 16.79 -17.96
C ASP A 12 -10.92 16.00 -16.78
N GLN A 13 -10.51 14.76 -17.01
CA GLN A 13 -9.87 13.93 -15.99
C GLN A 13 -8.51 14.48 -15.58
N VAL A 14 -7.74 15.04 -16.53
CA VAL A 14 -6.49 15.75 -16.23
C VAL A 14 -6.75 17.00 -15.39
N SER A 15 -7.82 17.76 -15.68
CA SER A 15 -8.25 18.89 -14.85
C SER A 15 -8.55 18.44 -13.43
N SER A 16 -9.38 17.41 -13.27
CA SER A 16 -9.75 16.85 -11.96
C SER A 16 -8.55 16.32 -11.18
N LEU A 17 -7.55 15.76 -11.86
CA LEU A 17 -6.31 15.32 -11.21
C LEU A 17 -5.55 16.51 -10.60
N VAL A 18 -5.38 17.60 -11.36
CA VAL A 18 -4.69 18.80 -10.87
C VAL A 18 -5.44 19.42 -9.69
N GLU A 19 -6.76 19.52 -9.78
CA GLU A 19 -7.60 20.03 -8.69
C GLU A 19 -7.51 19.16 -7.45
N PHE A 20 -7.61 17.84 -7.61
CA PHE A 20 -7.45 16.88 -6.52
C PHE A 20 -6.09 17.06 -5.84
N MET A 21 -5.00 17.12 -6.61
CA MET A 21 -3.65 17.25 -6.06
C MET A 21 -3.46 18.58 -5.30
N ARG A 22 -4.04 19.68 -5.80
CA ARG A 22 -4.07 20.98 -5.10
C ARG A 22 -4.89 20.94 -3.82
N ALA A 23 -6.02 20.24 -3.82
CA ALA A 23 -6.88 20.15 -2.63
C ALA A 23 -6.23 19.34 -1.50
N VAL A 24 -5.43 18.32 -1.83
CA VAL A 24 -4.87 17.39 -0.85
C VAL A 24 -3.40 17.62 -0.52
N SER A 25 -2.74 18.58 -1.18
CA SER A 25 -1.32 18.85 -0.95
C SER A 25 -0.92 20.27 -1.28
N SER A 26 0.13 20.75 -0.61
CA SER A 26 0.70 22.09 -0.76
C SER A 26 1.77 22.19 -1.86
N GLY A 27 1.85 21.21 -2.77
CA GLY A 27 2.82 21.27 -3.88
C GLY A 27 2.40 22.29 -4.93
N GLU A 28 3.34 22.78 -5.73
CA GLU A 28 2.99 23.57 -6.91
C GLU A 28 2.79 22.66 -8.11
N PHE A 29 1.74 22.98 -8.88
CA PHE A 29 1.28 22.18 -10.01
C PHE A 29 1.10 23.08 -11.23
N ALA A 30 1.94 22.86 -12.23
CA ALA A 30 1.84 23.52 -13.53
C ALA A 30 1.38 22.52 -14.59
N ARG A 31 0.24 22.82 -15.24
CA ARG A 31 -0.30 22.01 -16.32
C ARG A 31 0.12 22.58 -17.67
N ARG A 32 0.68 21.73 -18.53
CA ARG A 32 0.97 22.01 -19.94
C ARG A 32 0.28 20.94 -20.80
N GLY A 33 -0.99 21.16 -21.15
CA GLY A 33 -1.80 20.17 -21.85
C GLY A 33 -2.03 18.91 -21.02
N LYS A 34 -1.53 17.77 -21.49
CA LYS A 34 -1.58 16.46 -20.79
C LYS A 34 -0.33 16.17 -19.93
N ARG A 35 0.58 17.14 -19.80
CA ARG A 35 1.77 17.06 -18.94
C ARG A 35 1.56 17.91 -17.71
N ILE A 36 1.86 17.36 -16.53
CA ILE A 36 1.80 18.07 -15.27
C ILE A 36 3.19 18.07 -14.64
N GLU A 37 3.64 19.26 -14.29
CA GLU A 37 4.90 19.50 -13.61
C GLU A 37 4.61 19.75 -12.13
N VAL A 38 5.33 19.01 -11.27
CA VAL A 38 5.15 19.06 -9.82
C VAL A 38 6.45 19.48 -9.14
N THR A 39 6.37 20.53 -8.34
CA THR A 39 7.42 21.02 -7.45
C THR A 39 7.00 20.83 -5.98
N ASP A 40 7.96 20.89 -5.07
CA ASP A 40 7.74 20.81 -3.61
C ASP A 40 7.00 19.58 -3.08
N LEU A 41 7.04 18.48 -3.83
CA LEU A 41 6.58 17.17 -3.39
C LEU A 41 7.61 16.10 -3.65
N THR A 42 7.77 15.21 -2.66
CA THR A 42 8.59 14.02 -2.84
C THR A 42 7.97 13.10 -3.87
N ARG A 43 8.81 12.44 -4.68
CA ARG A 43 8.38 11.51 -5.72
C ARG A 43 7.48 10.39 -5.17
N LYS A 44 7.75 9.92 -3.95
CA LYS A 44 6.92 8.95 -3.22
C LYS A 44 5.51 9.49 -2.95
N LYS A 45 5.39 10.75 -2.51
CA LYS A 45 4.09 11.39 -2.25
C LYS A 45 3.32 11.62 -3.55
N VAL A 46 3.98 12.04 -4.63
CA VAL A 46 3.36 12.14 -5.96
C VAL A 46 2.79 10.79 -6.39
N LYS A 47 3.60 9.71 -6.34
CA LYS A 47 3.14 8.35 -6.68
C LYS A 47 1.92 7.93 -5.85
N PHE A 48 1.94 8.19 -4.54
CA PHE A 48 0.82 7.88 -3.66
C PHE A 48 -0.46 8.64 -4.06
N LEU A 49 -0.35 9.94 -4.33
CA LEU A 49 -1.48 10.76 -4.74
C LEU A 49 -2.06 10.33 -6.09
N LEU A 50 -1.22 9.96 -7.06
CA LEU A 50 -1.68 9.44 -8.35
C LEU A 50 -2.48 8.15 -8.20
N ASN A 51 -1.98 7.20 -7.41
CA ASN A 51 -2.70 5.95 -7.14
C ASN A 51 -4.00 6.20 -6.36
N LYS A 52 -3.98 7.12 -5.40
CA LYS A 52 -5.18 7.53 -4.66
C LYS A 52 -6.23 8.12 -5.60
N PHE A 53 -5.85 9.03 -6.49
CA PHE A 53 -6.75 9.63 -7.47
C PHE A 53 -7.41 8.58 -8.37
N ILE A 54 -6.63 7.64 -8.92
CA ILE A 54 -7.15 6.56 -9.77
C ILE A 54 -8.19 5.73 -9.01
N HIS A 55 -7.89 5.38 -7.75
CA HIS A 55 -8.77 4.59 -6.92
C HIS A 55 -10.07 5.34 -6.57
N THR A 56 -10.00 6.61 -6.19
CA THR A 56 -11.18 7.38 -5.76
C THR A 56 -12.10 7.75 -6.90
N ASN A 57 -11.57 7.87 -8.13
CA ASN A 57 -12.35 8.23 -9.32
C ASN A 57 -12.80 7.00 -10.13
N HIS A 58 -12.70 5.79 -9.57
CA HIS A 58 -13.09 4.53 -10.22
C HIS A 58 -12.42 4.28 -11.58
N LEU A 59 -11.18 4.77 -11.74
CA LEU A 59 -10.39 4.63 -12.97
C LEU A 59 -9.64 3.28 -13.00
N SER A 60 -10.34 2.17 -12.75
CA SER A 60 -9.75 0.83 -12.61
C SER A 60 -9.02 0.30 -13.85
N GLY A 61 -9.30 0.88 -15.02
CA GLY A 61 -8.57 0.62 -16.28
C GLY A 61 -7.29 1.43 -16.44
N TYR A 62 -6.82 2.14 -15.41
CA TYR A 62 -5.61 2.97 -15.46
C TYR A 62 -4.61 2.55 -14.39
N GLY A 63 -3.34 2.79 -14.66
CA GLY A 63 -2.28 2.61 -13.67
C GLY A 63 -1.15 3.62 -13.81
N VAL A 64 -0.30 3.68 -12.79
CA VAL A 64 0.83 4.61 -12.73
C VAL A 64 2.13 3.84 -12.95
N LEU A 65 2.82 4.14 -14.04
CA LEU A 65 4.17 3.67 -14.29
C LEU A 65 5.20 4.67 -13.77
N ASP A 66 6.28 4.14 -13.22
CA ASP A 66 7.42 4.91 -12.72
C ASP A 66 8.54 4.80 -13.77
N THR A 67 8.64 5.80 -14.63
CA THR A 67 9.68 5.90 -15.68
C THR A 67 10.79 6.83 -15.19
N ALA A 68 12.03 6.67 -15.64
CA ALA A 68 13.17 7.49 -15.19
C ALA A 68 12.88 9.00 -15.28
N GLY A 69 12.51 9.62 -14.16
CA GLY A 69 12.20 11.05 -14.04
C GLY A 69 10.74 11.46 -14.27
N ALA A 70 9.83 10.53 -14.58
CA ALA A 70 8.41 10.82 -14.80
C ALA A 70 7.49 9.75 -14.18
N PHE A 71 6.21 10.10 -14.04
CA PHE A 71 5.14 9.16 -13.79
C PHE A 71 4.19 9.17 -14.97
N GLU A 72 3.85 8.00 -15.50
CA GLU A 72 2.97 7.87 -16.65
C GLU A 72 1.66 7.22 -16.21
N ILE A 73 0.54 7.88 -16.51
CA ILE A 73 -0.79 7.31 -16.33
C ILE A 73 -1.16 6.64 -17.64
N VAL A 74 -1.23 5.30 -17.62
CA VAL A 74 -1.50 4.49 -18.81
C VAL A 74 -2.77 3.68 -18.64
N ARG A 75 -3.47 3.41 -19.74
CA ARG A 75 -4.58 2.46 -19.78
C ARG A 75 -4.04 1.04 -19.64
N ILE A 76 -4.37 0.41 -18.53
CA ILE A 76 -4.16 -1.03 -18.35
C ILE A 76 -5.41 -1.71 -18.91
N LYS A 77 -5.24 -2.55 -19.94
CA LYS A 77 -6.31 -3.48 -20.33
C LYS A 77 -6.75 -4.21 -19.07
N PRO A 78 -8.06 -4.37 -18.81
CA PRO A 78 -8.49 -5.23 -17.74
C PRO A 78 -7.87 -6.59 -18.02
N GLU A 79 -6.85 -6.94 -17.24
CA GLU A 79 -6.40 -8.31 -17.16
C GLU A 79 -7.70 -9.03 -16.77
N THR A 80 -8.16 -9.95 -17.61
CA THR A 80 -9.12 -10.96 -17.20
C THR A 80 -8.42 -11.68 -16.05
N LYS A 81 -8.51 -11.11 -14.85
CA LYS A 81 -8.16 -11.74 -13.59
C LYS A 81 -9.18 -12.86 -13.50
N GLY A 82 -8.88 -13.97 -14.19
CA GLY A 82 -9.45 -15.26 -13.88
C GLY A 82 -9.38 -15.36 -12.38
N THR A 83 -10.56 -15.53 -11.80
CA THR A 83 -10.94 -15.62 -10.40
C THR A 83 -9.84 -16.14 -9.46
N LYS A 84 -8.75 -15.41 -9.26
CA LYS A 84 -7.87 -15.57 -8.09
C LYS A 84 -8.52 -14.80 -6.94
N LYS A 85 -9.80 -15.11 -6.70
CA LYS A 85 -10.42 -14.95 -5.40
C LYS A 85 -9.55 -15.76 -4.46
N HIS A 86 -8.86 -15.09 -3.54
CA HIS A 86 -8.72 -15.56 -2.15
C HIS A 86 -8.78 -17.08 -1.96
N GLU A 87 -7.83 -17.83 -2.52
CA GLU A 87 -7.68 -19.25 -2.18
C GLU A 87 -6.92 -19.43 -0.85
N ALA A 88 -6.60 -18.33 -0.16
CA ALA A 88 -6.07 -18.33 1.20
C ALA A 88 -7.14 -18.09 2.29
N LEU A 89 -8.43 -17.88 1.95
CA LEU A 89 -9.49 -17.63 2.95
C LEU A 89 -10.65 -18.64 2.92
N LYS A 90 -10.49 -19.82 2.30
CA LYS A 90 -11.56 -20.84 2.27
C LYS A 90 -11.51 -21.90 3.38
N HIS A 91 -10.67 -21.72 4.40
CA HIS A 91 -10.62 -22.63 5.55
C HIS A 91 -10.70 -21.93 6.92
N LEU A 92 -11.57 -20.94 7.07
CA LEU A 92 -12.03 -20.53 8.40
C LEU A 92 -13.54 -20.74 8.47
N ARG A 93 -13.93 -21.88 9.05
CA ARG A 93 -15.31 -22.11 9.49
C ARG A 93 -15.65 -21.09 10.59
N PRO A 94 -16.89 -20.62 10.72
CA PRO A 94 -17.28 -19.79 11.84
C PRO A 94 -17.36 -20.68 13.09
N ILE A 95 -16.43 -20.53 14.03
CA ILE A 95 -16.56 -21.14 15.35
C ILE A 95 -17.41 -20.18 16.18
N TRP A 96 -18.67 -20.56 16.40
CA TRP A 96 -19.52 -19.95 17.42
C TRP A 96 -18.91 -20.21 18.80
N VAL A 97 -18.42 -19.17 19.46
CA VAL A 97 -17.97 -19.23 20.87
C VAL A 97 -19.05 -18.62 21.76
N PRO A 98 -19.64 -19.38 22.70
CA PRO A 98 -20.53 -18.82 23.72
C PRO A 98 -19.72 -17.93 24.68
N ILE A 99 -20.24 -16.73 24.96
CA ILE A 99 -19.70 -15.84 25.99
C ILE A 99 -19.99 -16.47 27.36
N HIS A 100 -18.95 -16.90 28.08
CA HIS A 100 -19.05 -17.26 29.50
C HIS A 100 -18.49 -16.11 30.37
N PRO A 101 -19.09 -15.81 31.54
CA PRO A 101 -18.65 -14.71 32.41
C PRO A 101 -17.31 -15.03 33.09
N PRO A 102 -16.57 -14.02 33.58
CA PRO A 102 -15.23 -14.25 34.14
C PRO A 102 -15.34 -14.92 35.51
N PRO A 103 -14.55 -15.97 35.81
CA PRO A 103 -14.49 -16.50 37.16
C PRO A 103 -13.53 -15.68 38.03
N THR A 104 -14.00 -15.42 39.24
CA THR A 104 -13.36 -14.78 40.40
C THR A 104 -12.03 -15.42 40.80
N ALA A 105 -11.18 -14.60 41.42
CA ALA A 105 -9.83 -14.84 41.96
C ALA A 105 -9.60 -16.16 42.73
N VAL A 106 -8.48 -16.84 42.43
CA VAL A 106 -7.69 -17.67 43.37
C VAL A 106 -6.20 -17.65 42.95
N GLU A 107 -5.31 -17.53 43.93
CA GLU A 107 -3.84 -17.37 43.86
C GLU A 107 -3.09 -18.74 43.93
N PRO A 108 -1.75 -18.79 44.12
CA PRO A 108 -0.76 -19.29 43.16
C PRO A 108 -0.26 -20.72 43.45
N SER A 109 0.07 -21.48 42.41
CA SER A 109 1.25 -22.37 42.38
C SER A 109 1.18 -23.19 41.09
N LEU A 110 2.27 -23.19 40.33
CA LEU A 110 2.85 -24.36 39.69
C LEU A 110 3.88 -23.83 38.69
N VAL A 111 5.11 -23.90 39.17
CA VAL A 111 6.35 -23.86 38.39
C VAL A 111 6.17 -24.73 37.14
N ILE A 112 6.26 -24.12 35.96
CA ILE A 112 6.51 -24.86 34.73
C ILE A 112 7.97 -24.60 34.39
N GLU A 113 8.82 -25.58 34.71
CA GLU A 113 10.20 -25.66 34.25
C GLU A 113 10.24 -25.52 32.73
N TRP A 114 10.97 -24.52 32.24
CA TRP A 114 11.28 -24.38 30.82
C TRP A 114 12.26 -25.49 30.41
N GLN A 115 11.74 -26.62 29.94
CA GLN A 115 12.51 -27.65 29.24
C GLN A 115 12.69 -27.23 27.76
N GLY A 116 13.70 -26.40 27.51
CA GLY A 116 14.13 -26.03 26.16
C GLY A 116 15.56 -25.51 26.21
N GLN A 117 16.52 -26.32 25.76
CA GLN A 117 17.92 -25.92 25.69
C GLN A 117 18.06 -24.75 24.68
N PRO A 118 18.59 -23.58 25.10
CA PRO A 118 18.78 -22.46 24.16
C PRO A 118 19.92 -22.78 23.17
N PRO A 119 19.82 -22.32 21.90
CA PRO A 119 20.85 -22.60 20.90
C PRO A 119 22.20 -22.03 21.33
N ARG A 120 23.22 -22.89 21.30
CA ARG A 120 24.61 -22.58 21.69
C ARG A 120 25.18 -21.55 20.70
N LYS A 121 25.50 -20.35 21.19
CA LYS A 121 26.27 -19.37 20.41
C LYS A 121 27.73 -19.80 20.40
N GLU A 122 28.21 -20.28 19.26
CA GLU A 122 29.64 -20.48 19.03
C GLU A 122 30.31 -19.11 18.84
N PHE A 123 31.23 -18.75 19.72
CA PHE A 123 32.13 -17.63 19.51
C PHE A 123 33.43 -18.15 18.89
N PRO A 124 33.94 -17.55 17.80
CA PRO A 124 35.20 -17.97 17.19
C PRO A 124 36.36 -17.72 18.16
N SER A 125 37.17 -18.76 18.34
CA SER A 125 38.32 -18.82 19.23
C SER A 125 39.46 -17.89 18.80
N LYS A 126 39.92 -17.02 19.70
CA LYS A 126 41.25 -16.39 19.57
C LYS A 126 42.30 -17.34 20.14
N LYS A 127 43.14 -17.86 19.27
CA LYS A 127 44.37 -18.59 19.62
C LYS A 127 45.38 -17.65 20.27
N LYS A 128 46.03 -18.11 21.33
CA LYS A 128 47.37 -17.67 21.72
C LYS A 128 48.15 -18.89 22.18
#